data_AF-A0A954TJS1-F1
#
_entry.id   AF-A0A954TJS1-F1
#
_cell.length_a   1.000
_cell.length_b   1.000
_cell.length_c   1.000
_cell.angle_alpha   90.00
_cell.angle_beta   90.00
_cell.angle_gamma   90.00
#
_symmetry.space_group_name_H-M   'P 1'
#
loop_
_entity.id
_entity.type
_entity.pdbx_description
1 polymer ?
#
loop_
_entity_poly.entity_id
_entity_poly.type
_entity_poly.pdbx_seq_one_letter_code
_entity_poly.pdbx_strand_id
1 'polypeptide(L)'
;SSVAWTETNALYAKDDDGNVTGLVGPDGNPFYQQPLAQSAIPFIMTSSGNFGSFGVLSAITAMNTTHKAAYCYFPANVINNISTPAGWYWTVFRSTTVADVYQERYLTGTPQIPATQTPFAGSGPGAWTQTTGLDIIGPNVVVPANSMGPNGSIVWERGITVLNSAGAKTLNTYFGSSVVQGASLTTTPYNGGIGTIKNRGIATKQYAVNGANGDVGNAGGVKYLAIDTTQDQVAAQAIKLAVATDYAVIESFSFKLCPKA
;
A
#
# COMPACT_ATOMS: atom_id res chain seq x y z
N SER A 1 -15.22 16.22 44.91
CA SER A 1 -15.58 14.96 44.24
C SER A 1 -14.35 14.07 44.23
N SER A 2 -14.38 12.94 44.94
CA SER A 2 -13.32 11.95 44.82
C SER A 2 -13.53 11.20 43.51
N VAL A 3 -12.60 11.33 42.56
CA VAL A 3 -12.55 10.45 41.39
C VAL A 3 -12.15 9.07 41.92
N ALA A 4 -13.11 8.15 41.97
CA ALA A 4 -12.81 6.75 42.24
C ALA A 4 -12.19 6.16 40.96
N TRP A 5 -10.90 5.85 41.02
CA TRP A 5 -10.24 5.06 39.99
C TRP A 5 -10.58 3.59 40.27
N THR A 6 -11.47 3.02 39.45
CA THR A 6 -11.60 1.57 39.39
C THR A 6 -10.43 1.08 38.55
N GLU A 7 -9.47 0.40 39.17
CA GLU A 7 -8.51 -0.41 38.43
C GLU A 7 -9.29 -1.54 37.74
N THR A 8 -9.64 -1.33 36.48
CA THR A 8 -9.91 -2.45 35.59
C THR A 8 -8.57 -3.16 35.47
N ASN A 9 -8.44 -4.35 36.09
CA ASN A 9 -7.31 -5.24 35.84
C ASN A 9 -7.08 -5.29 34.33
N ALA A 10 -6.09 -4.56 33.83
CA ALA A 10 -5.84 -4.52 32.40
C ALA A 10 -5.37 -5.92 32.03
N LEU A 11 -6.23 -6.66 31.36
CA LEU A 11 -5.87 -7.94 30.80
C LEU A 11 -4.83 -7.61 29.71
N TYR A 12 -3.69 -8.28 29.75
CA TYR A 12 -2.69 -8.12 28.70
C TYR A 12 -3.11 -8.98 27.51
N ALA A 13 -3.10 -8.42 26.31
CA ALA A 13 -3.05 -9.23 25.09
C ALA A 13 -1.74 -10.01 25.13
N LYS A 14 -1.79 -11.28 24.75
CA LYS A 14 -0.62 -12.13 24.61
C LYS A 14 -0.57 -12.75 23.22
N ASP A 15 0.63 -12.97 22.69
CA ASP A 15 0.80 -13.82 21.52
C ASP A 15 0.68 -15.31 21.90
N ASP A 16 0.77 -16.20 20.90
CA ASP A 16 0.69 -17.66 21.10
C ASP A 16 1.83 -18.20 21.99
N ASP A 17 2.93 -17.44 22.11
CA ASP A 17 4.08 -17.73 22.97
C ASP A 17 3.91 -17.14 24.39
N GLY A 18 2.81 -16.43 24.65
CA GLY A 18 2.48 -15.85 25.96
C GLY A 18 3.13 -14.49 26.25
N ASN A 19 3.82 -13.87 25.29
CA ASN A 19 4.43 -12.55 25.44
C ASN A 19 3.36 -11.46 25.43
N VAL A 20 3.50 -10.45 26.28
CA VAL A 20 2.57 -9.31 26.33
C VAL A 20 2.69 -8.48 25.05
N THR A 21 1.61 -8.42 24.26
CA THR A 21 1.51 -7.65 23.01
C THR A 21 0.76 -6.33 23.19
N GLY A 22 0.04 -6.15 24.30
CA GLY A 22 -0.51 -4.85 24.70
C GLY A 22 -1.61 -4.95 25.76
N LEU A 23 -2.40 -3.89 25.91
CA LEU A 23 -3.52 -3.83 26.87
C LEU A 23 -4.83 -4.16 26.16
N VAL A 24 -5.66 -5.03 26.75
CA VAL A 24 -7.03 -5.30 26.29
C VAL A 24 -8.08 -4.82 27.28
N GLY A 25 -9.23 -4.47 26.74
CA GLY A 25 -10.42 -4.15 27.50
C GLY A 25 -11.11 -5.35 28.11
N PRO A 26 -12.14 -5.11 28.93
CA PRO A 26 -12.93 -6.17 29.58
C PRO A 26 -13.61 -7.12 28.60
N ASP A 27 -13.81 -6.68 27.36
CA ASP A 27 -14.39 -7.43 26.25
C ASP A 27 -13.34 -8.19 25.41
N GLY A 28 -12.06 -8.17 25.84
CA GLY A 28 -10.95 -8.81 25.15
C GLY A 28 -10.40 -8.03 23.95
N ASN A 29 -10.95 -6.85 23.64
CA ASN A 29 -10.48 -6.03 22.52
C ASN A 29 -9.28 -5.16 22.92
N PRO A 30 -8.24 -5.06 22.09
CA PRO A 30 -7.09 -4.22 22.40
C PRO A 30 -7.43 -2.73 22.40
N PHE A 31 -6.93 -1.96 23.36
CA PHE A 31 -7.08 -0.50 23.39
C PHE A 31 -5.99 0.26 22.60
N TYR A 32 -5.10 -0.47 21.93
CA TYR A 32 -3.97 0.07 21.18
C TYR A 32 -4.15 -0.15 19.67
N GLN A 33 -3.42 0.62 18.88
CA GLN A 33 -3.45 0.52 17.43
C GLN A 33 -2.96 -0.86 16.97
N GLN A 34 -3.80 -1.56 16.22
CA GLN A 34 -3.48 -2.86 15.63
C GLN A 34 -2.94 -2.67 14.21
N PRO A 35 -1.73 -3.16 13.88
CA PRO A 35 -1.29 -3.19 12.50
C PRO A 35 -2.17 -4.17 11.70
N LEU A 36 -2.88 -3.69 10.68
CA LEU A 36 -3.58 -4.55 9.73
C LEU A 36 -2.62 -5.04 8.65
N ALA A 37 -1.81 -4.13 8.12
CA ALA A 37 -0.70 -4.45 7.23
C ALA A 37 0.37 -3.36 7.32
N GLN A 38 1.64 -3.74 7.30
CA GLN A 38 2.76 -2.80 7.27
C GLN A 38 3.98 -3.45 6.63
N SER A 39 4.70 -2.72 5.80
CA SER A 39 5.94 -3.22 5.20
C SER A 39 6.79 -2.10 4.63
N ALA A 40 8.08 -2.41 4.47
CA ALA A 40 9.05 -1.65 3.67
C ALA A 40 9.52 -2.46 2.45
N ILE A 41 8.77 -3.50 2.05
CA ILE A 41 8.93 -4.14 0.73
C ILE A 41 8.28 -3.20 -0.30
N PRO A 42 9.04 -2.64 -1.25
CA PRO A 42 8.51 -1.63 -2.15
C PRO A 42 7.51 -2.19 -3.16
N PHE A 43 6.53 -1.37 -3.50
CA PHE A 43 5.63 -1.59 -4.64
C PHE A 43 5.97 -0.59 -5.75
N ILE A 44 6.35 -1.12 -6.91
CA ILE A 44 6.92 -0.33 -8.01
C ILE A 44 6.05 -0.45 -9.26
N MET A 45 5.57 0.67 -9.78
CA MET A 45 5.23 0.75 -11.20
C MET A 45 6.47 1.22 -11.95
N THR A 46 7.15 0.31 -12.64
CA THR A 46 8.30 0.66 -13.48
C THR A 46 7.82 1.40 -14.73
N SER A 47 8.73 2.07 -15.43
CA SER A 47 8.44 2.51 -16.79
C SER A 47 8.28 1.32 -17.73
N SER A 48 7.83 1.60 -18.96
CA SER A 48 8.05 0.78 -20.15
C SER A 48 9.49 0.28 -20.21
N GLY A 49 9.67 -0.90 -20.80
CA GLY A 49 10.97 -1.50 -21.01
C GLY A 49 10.89 -2.70 -21.93
N ASN A 50 11.76 -3.69 -21.70
CA ASN A 50 11.87 -4.90 -22.50
C ASN A 50 11.94 -6.14 -21.60
N PHE A 51 11.12 -7.14 -21.91
CA PHE A 51 11.22 -8.48 -21.32
C PHE A 51 12.01 -9.42 -22.23
N GLY A 52 13.14 -9.90 -21.71
CA GLY A 52 13.93 -10.97 -22.29
C GLY A 52 13.45 -12.35 -21.86
N SER A 53 14.31 -13.36 -22.01
CA SER A 53 14.01 -14.72 -21.57
C SER A 53 13.94 -14.82 -20.05
N PHE A 54 13.16 -15.79 -19.57
CA PHE A 54 13.04 -16.16 -18.15
C PHE A 54 12.62 -15.01 -17.22
N GLY A 55 11.84 -14.04 -17.71
CA GLY A 55 11.36 -12.92 -16.91
C GLY A 55 12.39 -11.82 -16.65
N VAL A 56 13.48 -11.76 -17.43
CA VAL A 56 14.46 -10.68 -17.32
C VAL A 56 13.86 -9.37 -17.83
N LEU A 57 13.60 -8.44 -16.91
CA LEU A 57 13.23 -7.06 -17.20
C LEU A 57 14.48 -6.23 -17.48
N SER A 58 14.42 -5.39 -18.50
CA SER A 58 15.51 -4.50 -18.92
C SER A 58 14.97 -3.24 -19.58
N ALA A 59 15.87 -2.31 -19.90
CA ALA A 59 15.58 -1.10 -20.69
C ALA A 59 14.46 -0.22 -20.11
N ILE A 60 14.25 -0.29 -18.80
CA ILE A 60 13.42 0.67 -18.07
C ILE A 60 14.22 1.95 -17.79
N THR A 61 13.52 3.04 -17.49
CA THR A 61 14.11 4.24 -16.90
C THR A 61 14.83 3.86 -15.61
N ALA A 62 16.05 4.36 -15.45
CA ALA A 62 16.87 4.05 -14.29
C ALA A 62 16.18 4.49 -12.99
N MET A 63 16.00 3.54 -12.08
CA MET A 63 15.52 3.77 -10.73
C MET A 63 16.54 4.57 -9.91
N ASN A 64 16.10 5.24 -8.84
CA ASN A 64 16.97 5.94 -7.89
C ASN A 64 17.91 5.01 -7.12
N THR A 65 17.52 3.75 -6.93
CA THR A 65 18.31 2.72 -6.24
C THR A 65 18.01 1.34 -6.82
N THR A 66 18.83 0.35 -6.46
CA THR A 66 18.62 -1.04 -6.85
C THR A 66 17.78 -1.74 -5.78
N HIS A 67 16.51 -2.06 -6.10
CA HIS A 67 15.60 -2.75 -5.18
C HIS A 67 15.79 -4.27 -5.22
N LYS A 68 16.52 -4.83 -4.25
CA LYS A 68 16.80 -6.28 -4.17
C LYS A 68 15.59 -7.14 -3.78
N ALA A 69 14.50 -6.51 -3.37
CA ALA A 69 13.29 -7.16 -2.87
C ALA A 69 12.12 -6.21 -3.10
N ALA A 70 11.30 -6.43 -4.13
CA ALA A 70 10.15 -5.58 -4.44
C ALA A 70 9.05 -6.35 -5.16
N TYR A 71 7.85 -5.78 -5.15
CA TYR A 71 6.76 -6.17 -6.03
C TYR A 71 6.61 -5.14 -7.15
N CYS A 72 6.74 -5.56 -8.40
CA CYS A 72 6.52 -4.68 -9.56
C CYS A 72 5.19 -4.99 -10.24
N TYR A 73 4.46 -3.96 -10.67
CA TYR A 73 3.24 -4.16 -11.45
C TYR A 73 3.56 -4.33 -12.93
N PHE A 74 2.94 -5.34 -13.51
CA PHE A 74 2.99 -5.61 -14.94
C PHE A 74 1.57 -5.80 -15.51
N PRO A 75 1.26 -5.22 -16.68
CA PRO A 75 0.04 -5.52 -17.42
C PRO A 75 -0.03 -6.99 -17.85
N ALA A 76 -1.20 -7.44 -18.30
CA ALA A 76 -1.37 -8.81 -18.75
C ALA A 76 -0.46 -9.13 -19.95
N ASN A 77 0.10 -10.34 -19.97
CA ASN A 77 0.88 -10.93 -21.06
C ASN A 77 2.21 -10.22 -21.41
N VAL A 78 2.72 -9.30 -20.56
CA VAL A 78 3.98 -8.60 -20.87
C VAL A 78 5.23 -9.35 -20.42
N ILE A 79 5.13 -10.25 -19.44
CA ILE A 79 6.30 -10.92 -18.83
C ILE A 79 6.71 -12.14 -19.67
N ASN A 80 5.75 -13.01 -19.96
CA ASN A 80 5.87 -14.08 -20.94
C ASN A 80 4.64 -14.05 -21.84
N ASN A 81 4.78 -14.33 -23.14
CA ASN A 81 3.71 -14.21 -24.14
C ASN A 81 2.60 -15.29 -24.00
N ILE A 82 2.38 -15.79 -22.79
CA ILE A 82 1.50 -16.89 -22.43
C ILE A 82 0.66 -16.44 -21.22
N SER A 83 -0.55 -15.95 -21.48
CA SER A 83 -1.66 -15.76 -20.51
C SER A 83 -1.26 -15.28 -19.10
N THR A 84 -0.24 -14.44 -18.95
CA THR A 84 0.17 -13.91 -17.65
C THR A 84 -0.86 -12.89 -17.22
N PRO A 85 -1.54 -13.06 -16.07
CA PRO A 85 -2.49 -12.06 -15.61
C PRO A 85 -1.77 -10.76 -15.23
N ALA A 86 -2.46 -9.63 -15.34
CA ALA A 86 -1.93 -8.39 -14.78
C ALA A 86 -1.77 -8.51 -13.25
N GLY A 87 -0.76 -7.88 -12.68
CA GLY A 87 -0.60 -7.86 -11.22
C GLY A 87 0.78 -7.50 -10.73
N TRP A 88 0.97 -7.68 -9.43
CA TRP A 88 2.19 -7.39 -8.69
C TRP A 88 3.04 -8.64 -8.57
N TYR A 89 4.19 -8.66 -9.23
CA TYR A 89 5.10 -9.80 -9.30
C TYR A 89 6.36 -9.53 -8.50
N TRP A 90 6.83 -10.56 -7.80
CA TRP A 90 8.10 -10.51 -7.10
C TRP A 90 9.23 -10.22 -8.07
N THR A 91 10.04 -9.22 -7.77
CA THR A 91 11.07 -8.70 -8.66
C THR A 91 12.34 -8.41 -7.88
N VAL A 92 13.47 -8.88 -8.40
CA VAL A 92 14.81 -8.68 -7.82
C VAL A 92 15.66 -7.90 -8.80
N PHE A 93 15.96 -6.64 -8.49
CA PHE A 93 16.78 -5.80 -9.35
C PHE A 93 18.27 -6.17 -9.25
N ARG A 94 18.92 -6.41 -10.39
CA ARG A 94 20.37 -6.60 -10.48
C ARG A 94 21.09 -5.25 -10.54
N SER A 95 20.49 -4.27 -11.22
CA SER A 95 20.92 -2.88 -11.32
C SER A 95 19.70 -1.96 -11.28
N THR A 96 19.88 -0.65 -11.47
CA THR A 96 18.77 0.32 -11.55
C THR A 96 17.92 0.19 -12.83
N THR A 97 18.33 -0.63 -13.80
CA THR A 97 17.66 -0.79 -15.11
C THR A 97 17.39 -2.23 -15.51
N VAL A 98 17.83 -3.20 -14.71
CA VAL A 98 17.71 -4.64 -15.01
C VAL A 98 17.25 -5.39 -13.76
N ALA A 99 16.26 -6.26 -13.92
CA ALA A 99 15.71 -7.08 -12.85
C ALA A 99 15.30 -8.47 -13.35
N ASP A 100 15.24 -9.42 -12.42
CA ASP A 100 14.58 -10.70 -12.65
C ASP A 100 13.18 -10.63 -12.04
N VAL A 101 12.17 -10.97 -12.84
CA VAL A 101 10.78 -11.06 -12.39
C VAL A 101 10.42 -12.53 -12.22
N TYR A 102 9.77 -12.86 -11.12
CA TYR A 102 9.39 -14.22 -10.74
C TYR A 102 7.87 -14.40 -10.70
N GLN A 103 7.40 -15.64 -10.74
CA GLN A 103 5.97 -15.96 -10.86
C GLN A 103 5.17 -15.62 -9.59
N GLU A 104 5.83 -15.50 -8.44
CA GLU A 104 5.19 -15.21 -7.16
C GLU A 104 4.55 -13.83 -7.16
N ARG A 105 3.28 -13.76 -6.74
CA ARG A 105 2.45 -12.55 -6.81
C ARG A 105 2.00 -12.08 -5.44
N TYR A 106 1.90 -10.77 -5.28
CA TYR A 106 1.16 -10.16 -4.20
C TYR A 106 -0.33 -10.07 -4.54
N LEU A 107 -1.19 -10.42 -3.59
CA LEU A 107 -2.65 -10.35 -3.72
C LEU A 107 -3.24 -9.32 -2.74
N THR A 108 -3.02 -9.52 -1.44
CA THR A 108 -3.52 -8.66 -0.37
C THR A 108 -2.74 -8.90 0.93
N GLY A 109 -2.95 -8.06 1.94
CA GLY A 109 -2.39 -8.17 3.27
C GLY A 109 -0.96 -7.64 3.37
N THR A 110 -0.23 -8.12 4.38
CA THR A 110 1.19 -7.75 4.56
C THR A 110 2.05 -8.49 3.53
N PRO A 111 2.72 -7.78 2.59
CA PRO A 111 3.60 -8.41 1.62
C PRO A 111 4.74 -9.14 2.33
N GLN A 112 5.12 -10.30 1.80
CA GLN A 112 6.22 -11.10 2.32
C GLN A 112 7.27 -11.29 1.24
N ILE A 113 8.52 -11.52 1.63
CA ILE A 113 9.52 -12.05 0.70
C ILE A 113 9.12 -13.49 0.40
N PRO A 114 8.89 -13.87 -0.87
CA PRO A 114 8.56 -15.25 -1.20
C PRO A 114 9.66 -16.23 -0.75
N ALA A 115 9.25 -17.37 -0.20
CA ALA A 115 10.18 -18.44 0.19
C ALA A 115 10.87 -19.09 -1.03
N THR A 116 10.23 -19.00 -2.19
CA THR A 116 10.73 -19.47 -3.49
C THR A 116 10.78 -18.32 -4.50
N GLN A 117 11.61 -18.46 -5.53
CA GLN A 117 11.69 -17.49 -6.62
C GLN A 117 11.62 -18.25 -7.95
N THR A 118 10.39 -18.55 -8.36
CA THR A 118 10.12 -19.41 -9.51
C THR A 118 10.27 -18.59 -10.80
N PRO A 119 11.26 -18.90 -11.65
CA PRO A 119 11.47 -18.14 -12.88
C PRO A 119 10.31 -18.37 -13.85
N PHE A 120 10.06 -17.39 -14.72
CA PHE A 120 9.18 -17.62 -15.87
C PHE A 120 9.85 -18.56 -16.87
N ALA A 121 9.04 -19.35 -17.59
CA ALA A 121 9.52 -20.13 -18.72
C ALA A 121 9.42 -19.34 -20.03
N GLY A 122 10.36 -19.59 -20.95
CA GLY A 122 10.33 -19.08 -22.31
C GLY A 122 10.86 -17.65 -22.48
N SER A 123 10.63 -17.11 -23.68
CA SER A 123 11.01 -15.74 -24.03
C SER A 123 9.87 -14.76 -23.76
N GLY A 124 10.22 -13.60 -23.20
CA GLY A 124 9.32 -12.47 -23.13
C GLY A 124 8.96 -11.91 -24.52
N PRO A 125 7.89 -11.10 -24.62
CA PRO A 125 7.46 -10.49 -25.87
C PRO A 125 8.40 -9.38 -26.38
N GLY A 126 9.48 -9.07 -25.66
CA GLY A 126 10.36 -7.94 -25.97
C GLY A 126 9.80 -6.65 -25.39
N ALA A 127 9.75 -5.60 -26.21
CA ALA A 127 9.33 -4.27 -25.78
C ALA A 127 7.86 -4.26 -25.32
N TRP A 128 7.59 -3.54 -24.23
CA TRP A 128 6.23 -3.43 -23.69
C TRP A 128 5.94 -1.99 -23.20
N THR A 129 4.66 -1.67 -23.14
CA THR A 129 4.18 -0.37 -22.66
C THR A 129 3.52 -0.49 -21.31
N GLN A 130 3.94 0.34 -20.35
CA GLN A 130 3.35 0.39 -19.02
C GLN A 130 1.93 0.99 -19.03
N THR A 131 1.09 0.52 -18.12
CA THR A 131 -0.24 1.11 -17.88
C THR A 131 -0.13 2.56 -17.41
N THR A 132 -0.86 3.44 -18.08
CA THR A 132 -0.97 4.87 -17.75
C THR A 132 -2.43 5.27 -17.56
N GLY A 133 -2.68 6.35 -16.81
CA GLY A 133 -4.00 6.95 -16.66
C GLY A 133 -4.98 6.19 -15.74
N LEU A 134 -4.59 5.03 -15.20
CA LEU A 134 -5.38 4.22 -14.27
C LEU A 134 -4.70 4.14 -12.90
N ASP A 135 -5.50 4.12 -11.84
CA ASP A 135 -5.03 3.82 -10.49
C ASP A 135 -4.85 2.31 -10.35
N ILE A 136 -3.60 1.89 -10.21
CA ILE A 136 -3.22 0.50 -9.96
C ILE A 136 -3.13 0.29 -8.46
N ILE A 137 -4.08 -0.44 -7.90
CA ILE A 137 -4.09 -0.79 -6.47
C ILE A 137 -2.88 -1.66 -6.16
N GLY A 138 -1.99 -1.17 -5.30
CA GLY A 138 -0.82 -1.87 -4.78
C GLY A 138 -1.11 -2.55 -3.44
N PRO A 139 -0.37 -2.19 -2.37
CA PRO A 139 -0.59 -2.80 -1.07
C PRO A 139 -2.00 -2.44 -0.57
N ASN A 140 -2.73 -3.47 -0.17
CA ASN A 140 -4.10 -3.36 0.29
C ASN A 140 -4.37 -4.37 1.40
N VAL A 141 -5.30 -4.05 2.29
CA VAL A 141 -5.71 -4.94 3.37
C VAL A 141 -7.18 -4.76 3.67
N VAL A 142 -7.83 -5.86 4.05
CA VAL A 142 -9.20 -5.83 4.55
C VAL A 142 -9.19 -5.21 5.96
N VAL A 143 -10.03 -4.21 6.13
CA VAL A 143 -10.48 -3.70 7.42
C VAL A 143 -11.75 -4.49 7.76
N PRO A 144 -11.70 -5.38 8.78
CA PRO A 144 -12.82 -6.27 9.07
C PRO A 144 -14.09 -5.50 9.44
N ALA A 145 -15.23 -6.05 9.08
CA ALA A 145 -16.56 -5.58 9.45
C ALA A 145 -16.64 -5.24 10.95
N ASN A 146 -17.26 -4.11 11.27
CA ASN A 146 -17.51 -3.64 12.64
C ASN A 146 -16.26 -3.34 13.48
N SER A 147 -15.05 -3.54 12.96
CA SER A 147 -13.79 -3.36 13.71
C SER A 147 -13.53 -1.91 14.15
N MET A 148 -14.02 -0.94 13.36
CA MET A 148 -13.95 0.48 13.69
C MET A 148 -15.07 0.92 14.66
N GLY A 149 -16.19 0.20 14.75
CA GLY A 149 -17.37 0.67 15.49
C GLY A 149 -17.83 2.09 15.09
N PRO A 150 -18.63 2.80 15.90
CA PRO A 150 -19.11 4.14 15.54
C PRO A 150 -18.06 5.26 15.53
N ASN A 151 -16.91 5.08 16.20
CA ASN A 151 -15.93 6.15 16.45
C ASN A 151 -14.45 5.77 16.21
N GLY A 152 -14.15 4.50 15.95
CA GLY A 152 -12.79 4.04 15.66
C GLY A 152 -12.28 4.57 14.33
N SER A 153 -11.01 4.29 14.06
CA SER A 153 -10.29 4.90 12.95
C SER A 153 -9.25 4.02 12.30
N ILE A 154 -8.97 4.26 11.03
CA ILE A 154 -7.74 3.79 10.38
C ILE A 154 -6.73 4.92 10.35
N VAL A 155 -5.51 4.62 10.78
CA VAL A 155 -4.31 5.44 10.53
C VAL A 155 -3.57 4.80 9.37
N TRP A 156 -3.19 5.60 8.37
CA TRP A 156 -2.39 5.13 7.24
C TRP A 156 -1.13 5.96 7.13
N GLU A 157 -0.04 5.33 6.69
CA GLU A 157 1.21 5.99 6.37
C GLU A 157 1.81 5.45 5.08
N ARG A 158 2.65 6.24 4.42
CA ARG A 158 3.41 5.82 3.24
C ARG A 158 4.68 6.64 3.04
N GLY A 159 5.72 5.98 2.53
CA GLY A 159 6.91 6.61 1.96
C GLY A 159 6.95 6.40 0.46
N ILE A 160 7.34 7.43 -0.30
CA ILE A 160 7.22 7.45 -1.75
C ILE A 160 8.50 7.95 -2.39
N THR A 161 8.89 7.29 -3.48
CA THR A 161 9.85 7.81 -4.45
C THR A 161 9.22 7.85 -5.85
N VAL A 162 9.45 8.89 -6.62
CA VAL A 162 9.05 9.00 -8.03
C VAL A 162 10.20 9.50 -8.88
N LEU A 163 10.13 9.21 -10.19
CA LEU A 163 11.05 9.82 -11.15
C LEU A 163 10.91 11.35 -11.13
N ASN A 164 12.02 12.09 -11.12
CA ASN A 164 12.00 13.54 -11.29
C ASN A 164 11.76 13.88 -12.77
N SER A 165 10.51 14.10 -13.13
CA SER A 165 10.07 14.39 -14.50
C SER A 165 8.80 15.24 -14.51
N ALA A 166 8.49 15.87 -15.65
CA ALA A 166 7.28 16.68 -15.80
C ALA A 166 5.99 15.84 -15.81
N GLY A 167 6.07 14.54 -16.11
CA GLY A 167 4.92 13.65 -16.06
C GLY A 167 4.39 13.52 -14.63
N ALA A 168 3.07 13.51 -14.48
CA ALA A 168 2.44 13.34 -13.18
C ALA A 168 2.50 11.88 -12.73
N LYS A 169 3.00 11.66 -11.51
CA LYS A 169 2.96 10.39 -10.78
C LYS A 169 2.03 10.58 -9.60
N THR A 170 0.87 9.96 -9.66
CA THR A 170 -0.18 10.14 -8.66
C THR A 170 -0.23 8.93 -7.75
N LEU A 171 -0.23 9.17 -6.44
CA LEU A 171 -0.36 8.14 -5.42
C LEU A 171 -1.59 8.41 -4.57
N ASN A 172 -2.51 7.46 -4.55
CA ASN A 172 -3.82 7.58 -3.91
C ASN A 172 -3.96 6.59 -2.78
N THR A 173 -4.49 7.05 -1.65
CA THR A 173 -4.97 6.20 -0.56
C THR A 173 -6.47 6.00 -0.72
N TYR A 174 -6.92 4.75 -0.70
CA TYR A 174 -8.32 4.35 -0.78
C TYR A 174 -8.81 3.79 0.56
N PHE A 175 -10.10 4.03 0.82
CA PHE A 175 -10.89 3.28 1.79
C PHE A 175 -12.22 2.91 1.15
N GLY A 176 -12.54 1.61 1.14
CA GLY A 176 -13.59 1.09 0.27
C GLY A 176 -13.30 1.46 -1.19
N SER A 177 -14.30 2.00 -1.88
CA SER A 177 -14.16 2.51 -3.26
C SER A 177 -13.75 3.98 -3.36
N SER A 178 -13.57 4.68 -2.24
CA SER A 178 -13.33 6.12 -2.23
C SER A 178 -11.86 6.47 -2.05
N VAL A 179 -11.35 7.39 -2.88
CA VAL A 179 -10.05 8.02 -2.65
C VAL A 179 -10.15 8.93 -1.43
N VAL A 180 -9.47 8.57 -0.34
CA VAL A 180 -9.46 9.38 0.88
C VAL A 180 -8.37 10.44 0.85
N GLN A 181 -7.27 10.17 0.14
CA GLN A 181 -6.16 11.09 -0.03
C GLN A 181 -5.45 10.79 -1.36
N GLY A 182 -4.86 11.81 -1.97
CA GLY A 182 -4.07 11.67 -3.19
C GLY A 182 -2.98 12.72 -3.23
N ALA A 183 -1.80 12.35 -3.74
CA ALA A 183 -0.70 13.26 -4.02
C ALA A 183 -0.30 13.07 -5.48
N SER A 184 -0.18 14.16 -6.24
CA SER A 184 0.33 14.13 -7.61
C SER A 184 1.68 14.81 -7.65
N LEU A 185 2.71 14.04 -7.99
CA LEU A 185 4.10 14.45 -7.95
C LEU A 185 4.66 14.53 -9.36
N THR A 186 5.42 15.58 -9.64
CA THR A 186 6.15 15.75 -10.91
C THR A 186 7.65 15.79 -10.62
N THR A 187 8.18 16.96 -10.30
CA THR A 187 9.61 17.20 -10.08
C THR A 187 10.04 17.08 -8.63
N THR A 188 9.13 16.64 -7.74
CA THR A 188 9.39 16.36 -6.33
C THR A 188 9.60 14.85 -6.19
N PRO A 189 10.85 14.35 -6.17
CA PRO A 189 11.14 12.92 -6.29
C PRO A 189 10.84 12.11 -5.03
N TYR A 190 10.68 12.75 -3.87
CA TYR A 190 10.44 12.07 -2.59
C TYR A 190 9.23 12.68 -1.90
N ASN A 191 8.40 11.82 -1.32
CA ASN A 191 7.26 12.28 -0.53
C ASN A 191 6.91 11.30 0.59
N GLY A 192 6.21 11.80 1.61
CA GLY A 192 5.66 10.98 2.67
C GLY A 192 4.27 11.46 3.07
N GLY A 193 3.40 10.55 3.48
CA GLY A 193 2.06 10.92 3.93
C GLY A 193 1.64 10.12 5.14
N ILE A 194 0.92 10.79 6.06
CA ILE A 194 0.21 10.15 7.16
C ILE A 194 -1.18 10.77 7.27
N GLY A 195 -2.18 9.95 7.53
CA GLY A 195 -3.54 10.44 7.67
C GLY A 195 -4.43 9.52 8.48
N THR A 196 -5.66 9.98 8.71
CA THR A 196 -6.65 9.23 9.47
C THR A 196 -8.00 9.21 8.77
N ILE A 197 -8.72 8.10 8.93
CA ILE A 197 -10.11 7.93 8.50
C ILE A 197 -10.89 7.50 9.74
N LYS A 198 -11.83 8.32 10.21
CA LYS A 198 -12.56 8.09 11.46
C LYS A 198 -14.05 7.97 11.20
N ASN A 199 -14.71 6.99 11.81
CA ASN A 199 -16.17 7.00 11.87
C ASN A 199 -16.66 8.16 12.74
N ARG A 200 -17.80 8.75 12.37
CA ARG A 200 -18.31 10.01 12.95
C ARG A 200 -19.55 9.79 13.83
N GLY A 201 -19.44 8.92 14.82
CA GLY A 201 -20.56 8.52 15.68
C GLY A 201 -21.52 7.53 15.02
N ILE A 202 -21.28 7.11 13.78
CA ILE A 202 -22.03 6.07 13.06
C ILE A 202 -21.12 5.37 12.04
N ALA A 203 -21.35 4.07 11.82
CA ALA A 203 -20.54 3.23 10.93
C ALA A 203 -20.63 3.58 9.44
N THR A 204 -21.61 4.41 9.03
CA THR A 204 -21.87 4.75 7.62
C THR A 204 -21.41 6.16 7.24
N LYS A 205 -20.69 6.87 8.13
CA LYS A 205 -20.21 8.24 7.90
C LYS A 205 -18.78 8.40 8.43
N GLN A 206 -17.88 8.81 7.57
CA GLN A 206 -16.47 9.01 7.92
C GLN A 206 -16.04 10.46 7.77
N TYR A 207 -15.06 10.82 8.58
CA TYR A 207 -14.24 12.01 8.45
C TYR A 207 -12.81 11.55 8.18
N ALA A 208 -12.27 11.91 7.04
CA ALA A 208 -10.88 11.65 6.70
C ALA A 208 -10.12 12.96 6.64
N VAL A 209 -9.03 13.04 7.40
CA VAL A 209 -8.10 14.17 7.38
C VAL A 209 -6.84 13.72 6.69
N ASN A 210 -6.44 14.49 5.68
CA ASN A 210 -5.07 14.44 5.18
C ASN A 210 -4.17 15.16 6.20
N GLY A 211 -3.20 14.44 6.79
CA GLY A 211 -2.11 15.10 7.47
C GLY A 211 -1.19 15.70 6.41
N ALA A 212 -1.19 17.03 6.27
CA ALA A 212 -0.15 17.78 5.55
C ALA A 212 1.26 17.62 6.15
N ASN A 213 1.45 16.69 7.10
CA ASN A 213 2.74 16.37 7.68
C ASN A 213 3.49 15.43 6.73
N GLY A 214 4.13 16.01 5.71
CA GLY A 214 5.11 15.31 4.86
C GLY A 214 4.82 15.34 3.36
N ASP A 215 3.61 15.67 2.92
CA ASP A 215 3.25 15.72 1.49
C ASP A 215 3.65 17.08 0.88
N VAL A 216 4.92 17.25 0.50
CA VAL A 216 5.42 18.51 -0.09
C VAL A 216 4.68 18.80 -1.41
N GLY A 217 4.07 19.98 -1.51
CA GLY A 217 3.45 20.47 -2.76
C GLY A 217 1.98 20.13 -2.97
N ASN A 218 1.27 19.57 -1.98
CA ASN A 218 -0.16 19.26 -2.08
C ASN A 218 -0.96 19.91 -0.94
N ALA A 219 -1.93 20.77 -1.27
CA ALA A 219 -2.84 21.33 -0.27
C ALA A 219 -3.78 20.23 0.25
N GLY A 220 -3.49 19.71 1.45
CA GLY A 220 -4.33 18.73 2.11
C GLY A 220 -5.74 19.28 2.40
N GLY A 221 -6.76 18.45 2.18
CA GLY A 221 -8.16 18.76 2.47
C GLY A 221 -8.80 17.74 3.42
N VAL A 222 -9.95 18.11 3.97
CA VAL A 222 -10.82 17.21 4.73
C VAL A 222 -11.80 16.52 3.79
N LYS A 223 -12.13 15.26 4.05
CA LYS A 223 -13.16 14.53 3.30
C LYS A 223 -14.23 13.96 4.22
N TYR A 224 -15.47 14.05 3.76
CA TYR A 224 -16.59 13.35 4.35
C TYR A 224 -16.99 12.20 3.43
N LEU A 225 -17.06 10.99 3.98
CA LEU A 225 -17.36 9.78 3.22
C LEU A 225 -18.66 9.14 3.72
N ALA A 226 -19.22 8.25 2.91
CA ALA A 226 -20.42 7.48 3.20
C ALA A 226 -20.17 5.98 2.98
N ILE A 227 -19.09 5.47 3.58
CA ILE A 227 -18.69 4.05 3.49
C ILE A 227 -19.33 3.31 4.66
N ASP A 228 -19.88 2.11 4.40
CA ASP A 228 -20.48 1.27 5.43
C ASP A 228 -19.45 0.34 6.08
N THR A 229 -18.92 0.74 7.24
CA THR A 229 -17.94 -0.08 7.98
C THR A 229 -18.60 -1.17 8.84
N THR A 230 -19.91 -1.42 8.70
CA THR A 230 -20.52 -2.63 9.27
C THR A 230 -20.22 -3.87 8.43
N GLN A 231 -19.67 -3.67 7.24
CA GLN A 231 -19.16 -4.68 6.32
C GLN A 231 -17.64 -4.55 6.18
N ASP A 232 -17.02 -5.59 5.62
CA ASP A 232 -15.60 -5.56 5.27
C ASP A 232 -15.33 -4.41 4.29
N GLN A 233 -14.31 -3.63 4.61
CA GLN A 233 -13.83 -2.55 3.74
C GLN A 233 -12.37 -2.79 3.37
N VAL A 234 -11.91 -2.18 2.28
CA VAL A 234 -10.51 -2.30 1.86
C VAL A 234 -9.79 -0.98 2.10
N ALA A 235 -8.68 -1.01 2.82
CA ALA A 235 -7.71 0.08 2.85
C ALA A 235 -6.60 -0.22 1.85
N ALA A 236 -6.27 0.72 0.97
CA ALA A 236 -5.28 0.46 -0.08
C ALA A 236 -4.47 1.70 -0.47
N GLN A 237 -3.27 1.49 -0.98
CA GLN A 237 -2.52 2.48 -1.74
C GLN A 237 -2.60 2.14 -3.23
N ALA A 238 -2.57 3.14 -4.08
CA ALA A 238 -2.57 2.99 -5.52
C ALA A 238 -1.56 3.92 -6.18
N ILE A 239 -1.03 3.49 -7.32
CA ILE A 239 -0.09 4.25 -8.14
C ILE A 239 -0.73 4.49 -9.51
N LYS A 240 -0.58 5.70 -10.04
CA LYS A 240 -1.01 6.08 -11.38
C LYS A 240 0.08 6.89 -12.06
N LEU A 241 0.49 6.43 -13.25
CA LEU A 241 1.45 7.14 -14.09
C LEU A 241 0.71 7.90 -15.20
N ALA A 242 1.08 9.15 -15.44
CA ALA A 242 0.59 9.91 -16.60
C ALA A 242 1.30 9.51 -17.90
N VAL A 243 2.58 9.11 -17.81
CA VAL A 243 3.42 8.76 -18.95
C VAL A 243 4.14 7.45 -18.66
N ALA A 244 4.22 6.56 -19.65
CA ALA A 244 4.78 5.22 -19.48
C ALA A 244 6.32 5.22 -19.32
N THR A 245 7.00 6.34 -19.55
CA THR A 245 8.45 6.48 -19.31
C THR A 245 8.79 6.79 -17.85
N ASP A 246 7.80 7.13 -17.04
CA ASP A 246 7.97 7.39 -15.63
C ASP A 246 7.96 6.11 -14.80
N TYR A 247 8.52 6.18 -13.59
CA TYR A 247 8.29 5.18 -12.56
C TYR A 247 7.80 5.86 -11.27
N ALA A 248 7.11 5.08 -10.43
CA ALA A 248 6.74 5.47 -9.08
C ALA A 248 6.82 4.28 -8.13
N VAL A 249 7.20 4.57 -6.88
CA VAL A 249 7.50 3.59 -5.84
C VAL A 249 6.78 3.97 -4.56
N ILE A 250 6.02 3.04 -4.00
CA ILE A 250 5.66 3.05 -2.58
C ILE A 250 6.76 2.29 -1.86
N GLU A 251 7.67 3.01 -1.21
CA GLU A 251 8.84 2.44 -0.52
C GLU A 251 8.44 1.74 0.78
N SER A 252 7.44 2.31 1.47
CA SER A 252 6.89 1.75 2.69
C SER A 252 5.43 2.14 2.84
N PHE A 253 4.69 1.37 3.62
CA PHE A 253 3.33 1.69 4.01
C PHE A 253 2.95 1.06 5.35
N SER A 254 1.91 1.61 5.97
CA SER A 254 1.13 0.88 6.96
C SER A 254 -0.34 1.29 6.98
N PHE A 255 -1.17 0.36 7.42
CA PHE A 255 -2.55 0.55 7.80
C PHE A 255 -2.72 0.02 9.22
N LYS A 256 -3.11 0.90 10.14
CA LYS A 256 -3.26 0.62 11.56
C LYS A 256 -4.70 0.90 11.97
N LEU A 257 -5.37 -0.10 12.53
CA LEU A 257 -6.71 0.03 13.10
C LEU A 257 -6.61 0.56 14.52
N CYS A 258 -7.27 1.68 14.79
CA CYS A 258 -7.64 2.10 16.13
C CYS A 258 -9.06 1.55 16.39
N PRO A 259 -9.19 0.45 17.14
CA PRO A 259 -10.46 -0.23 17.31
C PRO A 259 -11.46 0.60 18.11
N LYS A 260 -12.72 0.15 18.11
CA LYS A 260 -13.77 0.71 18.98
C LYS A 260 -13.30 0.70 20.45
N ALA A 261 -13.57 1.79 21.15
CA ALA A 261 -13.55 1.82 22.62
C ALA A 261 -14.90 1.36 23.17
#